data_AF-A0A0Q9Y3D8-F1
#
_entry.id   AF-A0A0Q9Y3D8-F1
#
_cell.length_a   1.000
_cell.length_b   1.000
_cell.length_c   1.000
_cell.angle_alpha   90.00
_cell.angle_beta   90.00
_cell.angle_gamma   90.00
#
_symmetry.space_group_name_H-M   'P 1'
#
loop_
_entity.id
_entity.type
_entity.pdbx_description
1 polymer ?
#
loop_
_entity_poly.entity_id
_entity_poly.type
_entity_poly.pdbx_seq_one_letter_code
_entity_poly.pdbx_strand_id
1 'polypeptide(L)' 'MTKTRHAELGLSNEDVLEIYETMLMARRLDERMWLLNRAGKISFVVSCQGQEAAQVGAAFALNREKDYILPYY' A
#
# COMPACT_ATOMS: atom_id res chain seq x y z
N MET A 1 0.04 -15.84 -27.37
CA MET A 1 0.35 -14.63 -26.58
C MET A 1 0.69 -15.08 -25.18
N THR A 2 1.85 -14.67 -24.66
CA THR A 2 2.24 -14.96 -23.28
C THR A 2 1.30 -14.22 -22.35
N LYS A 3 0.68 -14.91 -21.38
CA LYS A 3 -0.13 -14.26 -20.34
C LYS A 3 0.79 -13.40 -19.46
N THR A 4 0.28 -12.25 -19.02
CA THR A 4 0.97 -11.43 -18.03
C THR A 4 0.87 -12.12 -16.66
N ARG A 5 1.88 -11.92 -15.80
CA ARG A 5 1.96 -12.59 -14.48
C ARG A 5 0.71 -12.35 -13.61
N HIS A 6 0.15 -11.15 -13.65
CA HIS A 6 -1.04 -10.81 -12.87
C HIS A 6 -2.31 -11.48 -13.42
N ALA A 7 -2.43 -11.64 -14.74
CA ALA A 7 -3.55 -12.34 -15.35
C ALA A 7 -3.53 -13.85 -15.04
N GLU A 8 -2.35 -14.43 -14.81
CA GLU A 8 -2.22 -15.81 -14.31
C GLU A 8 -2.72 -15.95 -12.86
N LEU A 9 -2.66 -14.87 -12.08
CA LEU A 9 -3.17 -14.76 -10.71
C LEU A 9 -4.65 -14.35 -10.65
N GLY A 10 -5.32 -14.21 -11.80
CA GLY A 10 -6.73 -13.82 -11.87
C GLY A 10 -6.99 -12.33 -11.65
N LEU A 11 -5.94 -11.50 -11.67
CA LEU A 11 -6.06 -10.04 -11.55
C LEU A 11 -6.23 -9.39 -12.92
N SER A 12 -7.10 -8.40 -12.99
CA SER A 12 -7.26 -7.50 -14.14
C SER A 12 -6.11 -6.49 -14.23
N ASN A 13 -6.04 -5.74 -15.33
CA ASN A 13 -5.07 -4.65 -15.46
C ASN A 13 -5.41 -3.51 -14.48
N GLU A 14 -6.70 -3.29 -14.26
CA GLU A 14 -7.24 -2.29 -13.37
C GLU A 14 -6.86 -2.60 -11.92
N ASP A 15 -6.94 -3.88 -11.50
CA ASP A 15 -6.56 -4.29 -10.15
C ASP A 15 -5.08 -3.98 -9.86
N VAL A 16 -4.18 -4.29 -10.79
CA VAL A 16 -2.74 -4.03 -10.59
C VAL A 16 -2.39 -2.54 -10.64
N LEU A 17 -3.15 -1.73 -11.37
CA LEU A 17 -3.03 -0.28 -11.33
C LEU A 17 -3.50 0.26 -9.99
N GLU A 18 -4.64 -0.18 -9.47
CA GLU A 18 -5.17 0.24 -8.16
C GLU A 18 -4.21 -0.13 -7.01
N ILE A 19 -3.65 -1.35 -7.05
CA ILE A 19 -2.63 -1.80 -6.09
C ILE A 19 -1.40 -0.88 -6.16
N TYR A 20 -0.92 -0.57 -7.37
CA TYR A 20 0.24 0.31 -7.56
C TYR A 20 -0.02 1.75 -7.08
N GLU A 21 -1.16 2.32 -7.43
CA GLU A 21 -1.57 3.65 -6.99
C GLU A 21 -1.69 3.73 -5.47
N THR A 22 -2.21 2.69 -4.83
CA THR A 22 -2.30 2.61 -3.36
C THR A 22 -0.91 2.58 -2.71
N MET A 23 0.02 1.76 -3.23
CA MET A 23 1.41 1.75 -2.75
C MET A 23 2.09 3.10 -2.94
N LEU A 24 1.91 3.73 -4.11
CA LEU A 24 2.49 5.04 -4.41
C LEU A 24 1.94 6.12 -3.48
N MET A 25 0.62 6.10 -3.22
CA MET A 25 -0.02 7.03 -2.29
C MET A 25 0.53 6.88 -0.88
N ALA A 26 0.70 5.64 -0.40
CA ALA A 26 1.32 5.37 0.90
C ALA A 26 2.75 5.95 0.98
N ARG A 27 3.59 5.72 -0.03
CA ARG A 27 4.93 6.30 -0.13
C ARG A 27 4.92 7.82 -0.11
N ARG A 28 4.04 8.46 -0.89
CA ARG A 28 3.96 9.93 -0.99
C ARG A 28 3.49 10.57 0.32
N LEU A 29 2.55 9.94 1.00
CA LEU A 29 2.09 10.38 2.30
C LEU A 29 3.23 10.32 3.32
N ASP A 30 3.93 9.19 3.39
CA ASP A 30 5.07 8.98 4.27
C ASP A 30 6.18 10.02 4.04
N GLU A 31 6.59 10.24 2.79
CA GLU A 31 7.59 11.26 2.42
C GLU A 31 7.16 12.65 2.91
N ARG A 32 5.87 12.98 2.77
CA ARG A 32 5.33 14.26 3.23
C ARG A 32 5.33 14.36 4.76
N MET A 33 4.96 13.28 5.46
CA MET A 33 4.99 13.22 6.91
C MET A 33 6.41 13.42 7.45
N TRP A 34 7.42 12.83 6.80
CA TRP A 34 8.83 13.05 7.12
C TRP A 34 9.25 14.52 6.99
N LEU A 35 8.87 15.19 5.90
CA LEU A 35 9.17 16.61 5.71
C LEU A 35 8.52 17.48 6.80
N LEU A 36 7.27 17.17 7.18
CA LEU A 36 6.56 17.88 8.24
C LEU A 36 7.17 17.61 9.63
N ASN A 37 7.62 16.40 9.90
CA ASN A 37 8.32 16.07 11.15
C ASN A 37 9.65 16.85 11.25
N ARG A 38 10.46 16.88 10.18
CA ARG A 38 11.70 17.67 10.13
C ARG A 38 11.47 19.18 10.26
N ALA A 39 10.31 19.67 9.80
CA ALA A 39 9.90 21.06 9.97
C ALA A 39 9.30 21.37 11.37
N GLY A 40 9.25 20.39 12.28
CA GLY A 40 8.67 20.54 13.62
C GLY A 40 7.14 20.68 13.62
N LYS A 41 6.45 20.30 12.54
CA LYS A 41 4.98 20.38 12.40
C LYS A 41 4.25 19.11 12.84
N ILE A 42 4.97 17.98 12.95
CA ILE A 42 4.46 16.71 13.47
C ILE A 42 5.46 16.21 14.51
N SER A 43 4.99 15.79 15.69
CA SER A 43 5.84 15.35 16.79
C SER A 43 6.53 14.01 16.55
N PHE A 44 5.88 13.09 15.84
CA PHE A 44 6.35 11.72 15.64
C PHE A 44 5.80 11.11 14.35
N VAL A 45 6.60 10.31 13.65
CA VAL A 45 6.22 9.60 12.42
C VAL A 45 6.83 8.19 12.46
N VAL A 46 6.01 7.17 12.18
CA VAL A 46 6.46 5.81 11.88
C VAL A 46 6.39 5.63 10.37
N SER A 47 7.46 5.12 9.80
CA SER A 47 7.62 5.09 8.36
C SER A 47 7.24 3.73 7.77
N CYS A 48 6.44 3.72 6.70
CA CYS A 48 6.09 2.49 5.98
C CYS A 48 7.01 2.20 4.78
N GLN A 49 8.07 3.00 4.61
CA GLN A 49 8.98 2.89 3.47
C GLN A 49 9.64 1.51 3.36
N GLY A 50 9.40 0.84 2.24
CA GLY A 50 9.94 -0.49 1.94
C GLY A 50 8.98 -1.62 2.31
N GLN A 51 7.82 -1.31 2.89
CA GLN A 51 6.81 -2.29 3.33
C GLN A 51 5.45 -2.10 2.66
N GLU A 52 5.31 -1.15 1.74
CA GLU A 52 4.01 -0.79 1.13
C GLU A 52 3.38 -1.97 0.41
N ALA A 53 4.18 -2.70 -0.37
CA ALA A 53 3.69 -3.87 -1.11
C ALA A 53 3.18 -4.99 -0.20
N ALA A 54 3.80 -5.20 0.96
CA ALA A 54 3.39 -6.23 1.89
C ALA A 54 2.03 -5.89 2.51
N GLN A 55 1.83 -4.64 2.94
CA GLN A 55 0.57 -4.20 3.54
C GLN A 55 -0.56 -4.09 2.52
N VAL A 56 -0.31 -3.43 1.38
CA VAL A 56 -1.31 -3.26 0.32
C VAL A 56 -1.68 -4.60 -0.31
N GLY A 57 -0.69 -5.44 -0.64
CA GLY A 57 -0.94 -6.77 -1.19
C GLY A 57 -1.79 -7.64 -0.26
N ALA A 58 -1.48 -7.64 1.05
CA ALA A 58 -2.30 -8.33 2.03
C ALA A 58 -3.74 -7.77 2.08
N ALA A 59 -3.89 -6.45 2.11
CA ALA A 59 -5.22 -5.80 2.17
C ALA A 59 -6.09 -6.10 0.94
N PHE A 60 -5.51 -6.16 -0.26
CA PHE A 60 -6.23 -6.51 -1.49
C PHE A 60 -6.63 -7.98 -1.58
N ALA A 61 -5.98 -8.87 -0.82
CA ALA A 61 -6.34 -10.28 -0.74
C ALA A 61 -7.48 -10.56 0.26
N LEU A 62 -7.86 -9.60 1.09
CA LEU A 62 -8.91 -9.76 2.11
C LEU A 62 -10.31 -9.64 1.51
N ASN A 63 -11.24 -10.43 2.05
CA ASN A 63 -12.66 -10.24 1.84
C ASN A 63 -13.18 -9.10 2.72
N ARG A 64 -13.51 -7.97 2.10
CA ARG A 64 -13.97 -6.74 2.78
C ARG A 64 -15.27 -6.89 3.60
N GLU A 65 -16.04 -7.96 3.41
CA GLU A 65 -17.29 -8.22 4.15
C GLU A 65 -17.10 -9.17 5.34
N LYS A 66 -16.00 -9.91 5.40
CA LYS A 66 -15.82 -11.03 6.33
C LYS A 66 -14.54 -10.96 7.14
N ASP A 67 -13.47 -10.47 6.52
CA ASP A 67 -12.14 -10.52 7.11
C ASP A 67 -11.89 -9.25 7.93
N TYR A 68 -11.30 -9.45 9.10
CA TYR A 68 -10.90 -8.39 10.02
C TYR A 68 -9.39 -8.30 10.09
N ILE A 69 -8.87 -7.09 10.21
CA ILE A 69 -7.45 -6.80 10.35
C ILE A 69 -7.20 -6.23 11.75
N LEU A 70 -6.12 -6.69 12.39
CA LEU A 70 -5.63 -6.15 13.65
C LEU A 70 -4.22 -5.58 13.40
N PRO A 71 -4.10 -4.33 12.94
CA PRO A 71 -2.83 -3.78 12.50
C PRO A 71 -1.94 -3.39 13.68
N TYR A 72 -0.63 -3.36 13.43
CA TYR A 72 0.38 -2.82 14.32
C TYR A 72 1.21 -1.77 13.57
N TYR A 73 1.80 -0.82 14.30
CA TYR A 73 2.53 0.32 13.75
C TYR A 73 3.87 -0.08 13.10
#